data_AF-A0A6P6FI33-F1
#
_entry.id   AF-A0A6P6FI33-F1
#
_cell.length_a   1.000
_cell.length_b   1.000
_cell.length_c   1.000
_cell.angle_alpha   90.00
_cell.angle_beta   90.00
_cell.angle_gamma   90.00
#
_symmetry.space_group_name_H-M   'P 1'
#
loop_
_entity.id
_entity.type
_entity.pdbx_description
1 polymer ?
#
loop_
_entity_poly.entity_id
_entity_poly.type
_entity_poly.pdbx_seq_one_letter_code
_entity_poly.pdbx_strand_id
1 'polypeptide(L)'
;MTTEVVITEGDSKRNSDYSLQLNRWFLKPIGAWPSSPSTTRLEKIVSLILNIVCFSTLILTAIPSLLVIILEDETFNFKLKTFGFVNHWFVSSFNYAVLLMHNKDIRKCVSYIEADWRTVTREEDQHVMLKNARIGRYIAAFTAIFVQSSVLCFCFVTALNTVEIRIANETRVLHVLPCAVYKKLVNVDEIPTNEFMLLLQIWSTVIANFSTIGIFSLAAVLTAHACGQLNVITLWIAEFVNETRVEKKTGGFIQIGVIVERHLRTLK
;
A
#
# COMPACT_ATOMS: atom_id res chain seq x y z
N MET A 1 -43.57 -12.89 -6.08
CA MET A 1 -43.02 -12.40 -7.35
C MET A 1 -41.75 -11.63 -7.00
N THR A 2 -40.66 -12.36 -6.81
CA THR A 2 -39.35 -11.79 -6.49
C THR A 2 -38.76 -11.28 -7.80
N THR A 3 -38.60 -9.97 -7.90
CA THR A 3 -37.94 -9.31 -9.01
C THR A 3 -36.49 -9.79 -9.03
N GLU A 4 -36.14 -10.72 -9.92
CA GLU A 4 -34.74 -11.02 -10.24
C GLU A 4 -34.13 -9.74 -10.78
N VAL A 5 -33.39 -9.03 -9.93
CA VAL A 5 -32.57 -7.90 -10.36
C VAL A 5 -31.43 -8.49 -11.15
N VAL A 6 -31.55 -8.43 -12.48
CA VAL A 6 -30.48 -8.78 -13.41
C VAL A 6 -29.32 -7.81 -13.15
N ILE A 7 -28.33 -8.25 -12.38
CA ILE A 7 -27.13 -7.48 -12.14
C ILE A 7 -26.40 -7.29 -13.45
N THR A 8 -26.21 -6.02 -13.80
CA THR A 8 -25.53 -5.66 -15.03
C THR A 8 -24.02 -5.85 -14.85
N GLU A 9 -23.31 -6.15 -15.94
CA GLU A 9 -21.84 -6.18 -15.95
C GLU A 9 -21.22 -4.88 -15.38
N GLY A 10 -21.94 -3.76 -15.49
CA GLY A 10 -21.58 -2.46 -14.92
C GLY A 10 -21.51 -2.44 -13.38
N ASP A 11 -22.44 -3.11 -12.68
CA ASP A 11 -22.47 -3.13 -11.22
C ASP A 11 -21.32 -3.97 -10.64
N SER A 12 -21.03 -5.11 -11.27
CA SER A 12 -19.90 -5.97 -10.90
C SER A 12 -18.56 -5.24 -11.03
N LYS A 13 -18.35 -4.56 -12.17
CA LYS A 13 -17.15 -3.75 -12.42
C LYS A 13 -17.01 -2.65 -11.37
N ARG A 14 -18.10 -1.96 -11.03
CA ARG A 14 -18.13 -0.90 -10.01
C ARG A 14 -17.71 -1.43 -8.63
N ASN A 15 -18.17 -2.62 -8.25
CA ASN A 15 -17.85 -3.21 -6.93
C ASN A 15 -16.39 -3.68 -6.84
N SER A 16 -15.85 -4.26 -7.91
CA SER A 16 -14.42 -4.58 -7.99
C SER A 16 -13.58 -3.31 -7.94
N ASP A 17 -13.96 -2.30 -8.73
CA ASP A 17 -13.26 -1.02 -8.75
C ASP A 17 -13.29 -0.33 -7.39
N TYR A 18 -14.43 -0.40 -6.70
CA TYR A 18 -14.56 0.06 -5.31
C TYR A 18 -13.57 -0.65 -4.40
N SER A 19 -13.47 -1.98 -4.47
CA SER A 19 -12.58 -2.76 -3.60
C SER A 19 -11.09 -2.41 -3.79
N LEU A 20 -10.67 -2.14 -5.03
CA LEU A 20 -9.26 -1.97 -5.41
C LEU A 20 -8.81 -0.51 -5.56
N GLN A 21 -9.72 0.46 -5.47
CA GLN A 21 -9.44 1.88 -5.73
C GLN A 21 -8.27 2.42 -4.89
N LEU A 22 -8.26 2.17 -3.59
CA LEU A 22 -7.22 2.69 -2.69
C LEU A 22 -5.85 2.08 -2.99
N ASN A 23 -5.78 0.77 -3.26
CA ASN A 23 -4.54 0.10 -3.66
C ASN A 23 -3.96 0.73 -4.94
N ARG A 24 -4.81 1.09 -5.91
CA ARG A 24 -4.38 1.81 -7.12
C ARG A 24 -3.84 3.20 -6.80
N TRP A 25 -4.48 3.93 -5.90
CA TRP A 25 -4.04 5.27 -5.50
C TRP A 25 -2.67 5.26 -4.83
N PHE A 26 -2.35 4.21 -4.06
CA PHE A 26 -1.03 4.09 -3.42
C PHE A 26 0.04 3.53 -4.35
N LEU A 27 -0.28 2.52 -5.17
CA LEU A 27 0.73 1.81 -5.94
C LEU A 27 1.00 2.42 -7.33
N LYS A 28 0.04 3.08 -7.97
CA LYS A 28 0.26 3.71 -9.29
C LYS A 28 1.27 4.86 -9.26
N PRO A 29 1.22 5.81 -8.31
CA PRO A 29 2.16 6.94 -8.29
C PRO A 29 3.61 6.54 -8.12
N ILE A 30 3.86 5.39 -7.47
CA ILE A 30 5.20 4.82 -7.29
C ILE A 30 5.52 3.74 -8.33
N GLY A 31 4.72 3.56 -9.39
CA GLY A 31 4.97 2.59 -10.45
C GLY A 31 4.86 1.10 -10.05
N ALA A 32 4.37 0.80 -8.84
CA ALA A 32 4.27 -0.56 -8.31
C ALA A 32 2.96 -1.28 -8.65
N TRP A 33 1.95 -0.58 -9.20
CA TRP A 33 0.68 -1.21 -9.56
C TRP A 33 0.87 -2.23 -10.70
N PRO A 34 0.30 -3.45 -10.60
CA PRO A 34 0.44 -4.46 -11.64
C PRO A 34 -0.14 -4.05 -12.98
N SER A 35 0.62 -4.31 -14.05
CA SER A 35 0.15 -4.14 -15.42
C SER A 35 -0.92 -5.18 -15.76
N SER A 36 -2.07 -4.73 -16.28
CA SER A 36 -3.10 -5.57 -16.88
C SER A 36 -2.75 -5.89 -18.36
N PRO A 37 -3.43 -6.89 -18.98
CA PRO A 37 -3.31 -7.13 -20.42
C PRO A 37 -3.69 -5.91 -21.28
N SER A 38 -4.56 -5.04 -20.77
CA SER A 38 -4.99 -3.79 -21.40
C SER A 38 -4.04 -2.60 -21.16
N THR A 39 -2.99 -2.76 -20.35
CA THR A 39 -2.04 -1.68 -20.05
C THR A 39 -1.23 -1.33 -21.29
N THR A 40 -1.24 -0.04 -21.63
CA THR A 40 -0.56 0.51 -22.81
C THR A 40 0.97 0.45 -22.67
N ARG A 41 1.70 0.53 -23.79
CA ARG A 41 3.17 0.63 -23.76
C ARG A 41 3.65 1.87 -23.00
N LEU A 42 2.93 2.99 -23.15
CA LEU A 42 3.23 4.24 -22.46
C LEU A 42 3.13 4.07 -20.94
N GLU A 43 2.06 3.47 -20.41
CA GLU A 43 1.91 3.24 -18.97
C GLU A 43 3.02 2.36 -18.39
N LYS A 44 3.49 1.37 -19.15
CA LYS A 44 4.64 0.53 -18.73
C LYS A 44 5.94 1.32 -18.67
N ILE A 45 6.19 2.17 -19.67
CA ILE A 45 7.37 3.06 -19.71
C ILE A 45 7.32 4.05 -18.55
N VAL A 46 6.16 4.66 -18.29
CA VAL A 46 5.94 5.58 -17.16
C VAL A 46 6.20 4.85 -15.85
N SER A 47 5.67 3.63 -15.66
CA SER A 47 5.90 2.85 -14.44
C SER A 47 7.39 2.52 -14.24
N LEU A 48 8.10 2.18 -15.33
CA LEU A 48 9.55 1.93 -15.26
C LEU A 48 10.32 3.20 -14.86
N ILE A 49 10.01 4.35 -15.45
CA ILE A 49 10.63 5.63 -15.10
C ILE A 49 10.35 5.96 -13.62
N LEU A 50 9.09 5.82 -13.17
CA LEU A 50 8.73 6.03 -11.77
C LEU A 50 9.54 5.13 -10.83
N ASN A 51 9.73 3.85 -11.18
CA ASN A 51 10.53 2.94 -10.38
C ASN A 51 11.99 3.38 -10.28
N ILE A 52 12.60 3.80 -11.40
CA ILE A 52 13.98 4.30 -11.43
C ILE A 52 14.10 5.55 -10.55
N VAL A 53 13.17 6.51 -10.68
CA VAL A 53 13.16 7.74 -9.89
C VAL A 53 12.98 7.44 -8.40
N CYS A 54 12.07 6.54 -8.03
CA CYS A 54 11.84 6.15 -6.64
C CYS A 54 13.10 5.54 -6.01
N PHE A 55 13.72 4.54 -6.66
CA PHE A 55 14.96 3.93 -6.16
C PHE A 55 16.11 4.94 -6.09
N SER A 56 16.27 5.77 -7.10
CA SER A 56 17.34 6.77 -7.14
C SER A 56 17.19 7.77 -5.99
N THR A 57 15.97 8.25 -5.74
CA THR A 57 15.69 9.19 -4.65
C THR A 57 15.99 8.58 -3.28
N LEU A 58 15.57 7.32 -3.05
CA LEU A 58 15.86 6.60 -1.80
C LEU A 58 17.37 6.40 -1.59
N ILE A 59 18.09 5.99 -2.63
CA ILE A 59 19.55 5.75 -2.56
C ILE A 59 20.30 7.06 -2.32
N LEU A 60 20.00 8.11 -3.08
CA LEU A 60 20.64 9.43 -2.93
C LEU A 60 20.45 10.01 -1.53
N THR A 61 19.34 9.70 -0.88
CA THR A 61 19.05 10.17 0.49
C THR A 61 19.70 9.28 1.55
N ALA A 62 19.69 7.96 1.36
CA ALA A 62 20.21 7.00 2.32
C ALA A 62 21.75 7.02 2.40
N ILE A 63 22.47 7.16 1.27
CA ILE A 63 23.94 7.09 1.24
C ILE A 63 24.59 8.16 2.14
N PRO A 64 24.29 9.47 1.99
CA PRO A 64 24.91 10.48 2.84
C PRO A 64 24.61 10.28 4.33
N SER A 65 23.40 9.79 4.65
CA SER A 65 22.97 9.52 6.03
C SER A 65 23.68 8.30 6.64
N LEU A 66 23.92 7.27 5.83
CA LEU A 66 24.70 6.10 6.22
C LEU A 66 26.16 6.45 6.49
N LEU A 67 26.75 7.32 5.67
CA LEU A 67 28.12 7.77 5.86
C LEU A 67 28.31 8.50 7.18
N VAL A 68 27.32 9.25 7.68
CA VAL A 68 27.35 9.84 9.03
C VAL A 68 27.50 8.76 10.10
N ILE A 69 26.67 7.71 10.04
CA ILE A 69 26.70 6.63 11.04
C ILE A 69 28.06 5.93 11.06
N ILE A 70 28.64 5.69 9.88
CA ILE A 70 29.88 4.93 9.71
C ILE A 70 31.13 5.78 9.98
N LEU A 71 31.20 7.00 9.46
CA LEU A 71 32.43 7.79 9.36
C LEU A 71 32.56 8.91 10.39
N GLU A 72 31.45 9.44 10.92
CA GLU A 72 31.52 10.52 11.90
C GLU A 72 31.64 9.94 13.31
N ASP A 73 32.49 10.53 14.14
CA ASP A 73 32.67 10.15 15.55
C ASP A 73 31.65 10.88 16.43
N GLU A 74 30.37 10.61 16.16
CA GLU A 74 29.25 11.18 16.90
C GLU A 74 28.80 10.29 18.06
N THR A 75 28.12 10.89 19.04
CA THR A 75 27.60 10.15 20.20
C THR A 75 26.70 8.98 19.79
N PHE A 76 26.74 7.88 20.55
CA PHE A 76 25.90 6.70 20.28
C PHE A 76 24.41 7.07 20.16
N ASN A 77 23.92 7.95 21.02
CA ASN A 77 22.53 8.42 20.98
C ASN A 77 22.18 9.15 19.68
N PHE A 78 23.10 9.97 19.14
CA PHE A 78 22.91 10.62 17.84
C PHE A 78 22.88 9.59 16.71
N LYS A 79 23.86 8.68 16.68
CA LYS A 79 23.92 7.61 15.68
C LYS A 79 22.68 6.72 15.71
N LEU A 80 22.16 6.41 16.89
CA LEU A 80 20.94 5.60 17.06
C LEU A 80 19.70 6.31 16.49
N LYS A 81 19.55 7.63 16.71
CA LYS A 81 18.46 8.43 16.13
C LYS A 81 18.55 8.45 14.60
N THR A 82 19.73 8.73 14.04
CA THR A 82 19.99 8.72 12.59
C THR A 82 19.75 7.33 12.00
N PHE A 83 20.18 6.27 12.70
CA PHE A 83 19.93 4.89 12.30
C PHE A 83 18.43 4.56 12.21
N GLY A 84 17.61 5.09 13.12
CA GLY A 84 16.15 4.93 13.06
C GLY A 84 15.56 5.41 11.73
N PHE A 85 15.96 6.61 11.27
CA PHE A 85 15.54 7.16 9.97
C PHE A 85 16.06 6.35 8.79
N VAL A 86 17.35 6.00 8.82
CA VAL A 86 17.97 5.22 7.76
C VAL A 86 17.33 3.83 7.64
N ASN A 87 17.06 3.17 8.77
CA ASN A 87 16.39 1.87 8.82
C ASN A 87 15.00 1.93 8.18
N HIS A 88 14.24 3.01 8.38
CA HIS A 88 12.95 3.19 7.71
C HIS A 88 13.09 3.16 6.19
N TRP A 89 14.07 3.86 5.60
CA TRP A 89 14.31 3.82 4.15
C TRP A 89 14.73 2.42 3.66
N PHE A 90 15.51 1.67 4.43
CA PHE A 90 15.85 0.28 4.08
C PHE A 90 14.63 -0.64 4.07
N VAL A 91 13.83 -0.62 5.15
CA VAL A 91 12.61 -1.42 5.24
C VAL A 91 11.65 -1.06 4.10
N SER A 92 11.47 0.22 3.81
CA SER A 92 10.62 0.66 2.71
C SER A 92 11.15 0.29 1.33
N SER A 93 12.47 0.28 1.14
CA SER A 93 13.10 -0.21 -0.10
C SER A 93 12.89 -1.71 -0.29
N PHE A 94 13.02 -2.48 0.80
CA PHE A 94 12.71 -3.91 0.80
C PHE A 94 11.24 -4.16 0.49
N ASN A 95 10.32 -3.47 1.15
CA ASN A 95 8.88 -3.51 0.86
C ASN A 95 8.58 -3.20 -0.61
N TYR A 96 9.22 -2.18 -1.15
CA TYR A 96 9.06 -1.80 -2.54
C TYR A 96 9.59 -2.87 -3.50
N ALA A 97 10.75 -3.46 -3.22
CA ALA A 97 11.27 -4.59 -3.98
C ALA A 97 10.31 -5.79 -3.95
N VAL A 98 9.73 -6.11 -2.78
CA VAL A 98 8.72 -7.18 -2.63
C VAL A 98 7.49 -6.91 -3.51
N LEU A 99 6.96 -5.68 -3.52
CA LEU A 99 5.83 -5.29 -4.39
C LEU A 99 6.14 -5.49 -5.88
N LEU A 100 7.37 -5.18 -6.31
CA LEU A 100 7.80 -5.35 -7.70
C LEU A 100 8.05 -6.82 -8.06
N MET A 101 8.68 -7.58 -7.17
CA MET A 101 8.94 -9.01 -7.37
C MET A 101 7.66 -9.82 -7.46
N HIS A 102 6.70 -9.56 -6.56
CA HIS A 102 5.40 -10.23 -6.51
C HIS A 102 4.34 -9.57 -7.38
N ASN A 103 4.72 -8.69 -8.31
CA ASN A 103 3.77 -7.97 -9.16
C ASN A 103 2.84 -8.90 -9.94
N LYS A 104 3.35 -10.05 -10.40
CA LYS A 104 2.56 -11.08 -11.09
C LYS A 104 1.53 -11.74 -10.17
N ASP A 105 1.90 -12.01 -8.92
CA ASP A 105 1.02 -12.61 -7.92
C ASP A 105 -0.07 -11.62 -7.51
N ILE A 106 0.29 -10.36 -7.27
CA ILE A 106 -0.66 -9.28 -6.97
C ILE A 106 -1.66 -9.14 -8.13
N ARG A 107 -1.19 -9.18 -9.39
CA ARG A 107 -2.07 -9.15 -10.57
C ARG A 107 -3.05 -10.32 -10.57
N LYS A 108 -2.58 -11.52 -10.22
CA LYS A 108 -3.40 -12.72 -10.14
C LYS A 108 -4.48 -12.56 -9.07
N CYS A 109 -4.13 -12.07 -7.88
CA CYS A 109 -5.10 -11.78 -6.83
C CYS A 109 -6.13 -10.73 -7.25
N VAL A 110 -5.72 -9.66 -7.94
CA VAL A 110 -6.63 -8.65 -8.51
C VAL A 110 -7.61 -9.30 -9.50
N SER A 111 -7.13 -10.18 -10.38
CA SER A 111 -7.99 -10.88 -11.33
C SER A 111 -8.98 -11.83 -10.64
N TYR A 112 -8.62 -12.43 -9.50
CA TYR A 112 -9.54 -13.24 -8.70
C TYR A 112 -10.61 -12.38 -8.05
N ILE A 113 -10.26 -11.24 -7.46
CA ILE A 113 -11.25 -10.29 -6.94
C ILE A 113 -12.23 -9.88 -8.04
N GLU A 114 -11.73 -9.48 -9.21
CA GLU A 114 -12.57 -9.09 -10.34
C GLU A 114 -13.50 -10.22 -10.81
N ALA A 115 -12.98 -11.44 -10.93
CA ALA A 115 -13.76 -12.61 -11.32
C ALA A 115 -14.83 -12.95 -10.28
N ASP A 116 -14.49 -12.90 -9.00
CA ASP A 116 -15.42 -13.21 -7.91
C ASP A 116 -16.60 -12.22 -7.90
N TRP A 117 -16.33 -10.92 -8.08
CA TRP A 117 -17.38 -9.91 -8.21
C TRP A 117 -18.29 -10.12 -9.42
N ARG A 118 -17.82 -10.78 -10.49
CA ARG A 118 -18.67 -11.15 -11.65
C ARG A 118 -19.53 -12.37 -11.37
N THR A 119 -19.06 -13.27 -10.50
CA THR A 119 -19.80 -14.50 -10.15
C THR A 119 -20.86 -14.28 -9.08
N VAL A 120 -20.76 -13.21 -8.28
CA VAL A 120 -21.70 -12.95 -7.19
C VAL A 120 -22.92 -12.20 -7.71
N THR A 121 -23.98 -12.97 -7.99
CA THR A 121 -25.24 -12.48 -8.55
C THR A 121 -26.37 -12.38 -7.53
N ARG A 122 -26.26 -12.95 -6.33
CA ARG A 122 -27.30 -12.82 -5.31
C ARG A 122 -27.11 -11.52 -4.53
N GLU A 123 -28.15 -10.71 -4.40
CA GLU A 123 -28.08 -9.41 -3.71
C GLU A 123 -27.57 -9.54 -2.26
N GLU A 124 -28.01 -10.58 -1.55
CA GLU A 124 -27.56 -10.86 -0.18
C GLU A 124 -26.05 -11.15 -0.13
N ASP A 125 -25.54 -11.95 -1.08
CA ASP A 125 -24.12 -12.27 -1.17
C ASP A 125 -23.30 -11.01 -1.50
N GLN A 126 -23.80 -10.17 -2.40
CA GLN A 126 -23.18 -8.89 -2.73
C GLN A 126 -23.13 -7.96 -1.53
N HIS A 127 -24.21 -7.90 -0.74
CA HIS A 127 -24.27 -7.09 0.47
C HIS A 127 -23.21 -7.54 1.49
N VAL A 128 -23.08 -8.86 1.71
CA VAL A 128 -22.07 -9.45 2.59
C VAL A 128 -20.65 -9.15 2.09
N MET A 129 -20.39 -9.29 0.80
CA MET A 129 -19.09 -8.95 0.21
C MET A 129 -18.77 -7.47 0.31
N LEU A 130 -19.73 -6.58 0.02
CA LEU A 130 -19.55 -5.12 0.09
C LEU A 130 -19.28 -4.65 1.52
N LYS A 131 -19.95 -5.26 2.51
CA LYS A 131 -19.66 -5.00 3.93
C LYS A 131 -18.20 -5.29 4.27
N ASN A 132 -17.67 -6.42 3.81
CA ASN A 132 -16.27 -6.78 4.01
C ASN A 132 -15.32 -5.87 3.22
N ALA A 133 -15.62 -5.58 1.95
CA ALA A 133 -14.83 -4.64 1.14
C ALA A 133 -14.74 -3.26 1.80
N ARG A 134 -15.82 -2.76 2.42
CA ARG A 134 -15.81 -1.52 3.20
C ARG A 134 -14.87 -1.60 4.41
N ILE A 135 -14.84 -2.73 5.13
CA ILE A 135 -13.90 -2.94 6.25
C ILE A 135 -12.46 -2.91 5.75
N GLY A 136 -12.14 -3.65 4.69
CA GLY A 136 -10.79 -3.65 4.10
C GLY A 136 -10.34 -2.27 3.65
N ARG A 137 -11.24 -1.51 3.00
CA ARG A 137 -10.99 -0.12 2.63
C ARG A 137 -10.79 0.80 3.83
N TYR A 138 -11.59 0.64 4.88
CA TYR A 138 -11.47 1.43 6.10
C TYR A 138 -10.10 1.22 6.74
N ILE A 139 -9.66 -0.04 6.87
CA ILE A 139 -8.33 -0.37 7.40
C ILE A 139 -7.24 0.24 6.51
N ALA A 140 -7.33 0.08 5.19
CA ALA A 140 -6.35 0.65 4.25
C ALA A 140 -6.27 2.18 4.36
N ALA A 141 -7.41 2.87 4.40
CA ALA A 141 -7.48 4.32 4.53
C ALA A 141 -6.95 4.80 5.89
N PHE A 142 -7.31 4.12 6.97
CA PHE A 142 -6.84 4.42 8.32
C PHE A 142 -5.31 4.29 8.40
N THR A 143 -4.75 3.18 7.92
CA THR A 143 -3.30 2.98 7.87
C THR A 143 -2.61 4.05 7.04
N ALA A 144 -3.17 4.41 5.88
CA ALA A 144 -2.60 5.44 5.03
C ALA A 144 -2.58 6.82 5.71
N ILE A 145 -3.70 7.22 6.33
CA ILE A 145 -3.81 8.49 7.05
C ILE A 145 -2.84 8.50 8.23
N PHE A 146 -2.81 7.44 9.03
CA PHE A 146 -1.96 7.35 10.21
C PHE A 146 -0.46 7.43 9.86
N VAL A 147 -0.01 6.61 8.91
CA VAL A 147 1.40 6.58 8.48
C VAL A 147 1.80 7.90 7.83
N GLN A 148 0.97 8.43 6.92
CA GLN A 148 1.30 9.64 6.19
C GLN A 148 1.26 10.89 7.09
N SER A 149 0.26 11.02 7.97
CA SER A 149 0.17 12.14 8.91
C SER A 149 1.33 12.16 9.90
N SER A 150 1.77 11.01 10.39
CA SER A 150 2.91 10.91 11.32
C SER A 150 4.18 11.49 10.71
N VAL A 151 4.47 11.13 9.46
CA VAL A 151 5.63 11.65 8.72
C VAL A 151 5.48 13.12 8.39
N LEU A 152 4.33 13.54 7.87
CA LEU A 152 4.11 14.96 7.53
C LEU A 152 4.21 15.84 8.77
N CYS A 153 3.68 15.40 9.91
CA CYS A 153 3.80 16.10 11.18
C CYS A 153 5.26 16.21 11.62
N PHE A 154 6.01 15.10 11.60
CA PHE A 154 7.43 15.08 11.94
C PHE A 154 8.26 16.00 11.03
N CYS A 155 8.05 15.91 9.71
CA CYS A 155 8.73 16.74 8.73
C CYS A 155 8.38 18.22 8.89
N PHE A 156 7.11 18.55 9.13
CA PHE A 156 6.66 19.92 9.36
C PHE A 156 7.32 20.53 10.60
N VAL A 157 7.28 19.82 11.74
CA VAL A 157 7.94 20.28 12.98
C VAL A 157 9.44 20.45 12.76
N THR A 158 10.08 19.51 12.07
CA THR A 158 11.52 19.57 11.81
C THR A 158 11.88 20.74 10.89
N ALA A 159 11.09 20.98 9.84
CA ALA A 159 11.30 22.09 8.92
C ALA A 159 11.09 23.47 9.59
N LEU A 160 10.22 23.57 10.59
CA LEU A 160 10.05 24.81 11.37
C LEU A 160 11.27 25.13 12.26
N ASN A 161 12.04 24.12 12.65
CA ASN A 161 13.24 24.34 13.43
C ASN A 161 14.36 24.82 12.50
N THR A 162 14.97 25.95 12.87
CA THR A 162 16.16 26.47 12.21
C THR A 162 17.34 26.49 13.18
N VAL A 163 18.54 26.36 12.63
CA VAL A 163 19.80 26.46 13.36
C VAL A 163 20.61 27.57 12.71
N GLU A 164 21.12 28.48 13.55
CA GLU A 164 22.06 29.50 13.12
C GLU A 164 23.47 28.92 13.17
N ILE A 165 24.14 28.92 12.02
CA ILE A 165 25.55 28.57 11.94
C ILE A 165 26.34 29.81 11.52
N ARG A 166 27.51 29.98 12.14
CA ARG A 166 28.44 31.05 11.79
C ARG A 166 29.59 30.45 10.98
N ILE A 167 29.68 30.82 9.72
CA ILE A 167 30.77 30.42 8.84
C ILE A 167 31.58 31.66 8.49
N ALA A 168 32.82 31.70 8.97
CA ALA A 168 33.67 32.89 8.95
C ALA A 168 32.98 34.12 9.58
N ASN A 169 32.56 35.08 8.75
CA ASN A 169 31.91 36.34 9.17
C ASN A 169 30.43 36.45 8.81
N GLU A 170 29.84 35.43 8.18
CA GLU A 170 28.42 35.41 7.85
C GLU A 170 27.66 34.47 8.79
N THR A 171 26.57 34.97 9.36
CA THR A 171 25.58 34.14 10.06
C THR A 171 24.57 33.65 9.05
N ARG A 172 24.37 32.33 8.99
CA ARG A 172 23.39 31.69 8.10
C ARG A 172 22.37 30.94 8.94
N VAL A 173 21.11 31.10 8.60
CA VAL A 173 20.00 30.38 9.23
C VAL A 173 19.64 29.21 8.32
N LEU A 174 19.77 27.99 8.81
CA LEU A 174 19.52 26.76 8.05
C LEU A 174 18.38 25.97 8.67
N HIS A 175 17.64 25.22 7.86
CA HIS A 175 16.64 24.29 8.37
C HIS A 175 17.31 23.05 8.98
N VAL A 176 16.74 22.55 10.07
CA VAL A 176 17.14 21.27 10.63
C VAL A 176 16.71 20.17 9.67
N LEU A 177 17.64 19.27 9.33
CA LEU A 177 17.34 18.12 8.49
C LEU A 177 16.75 16.97 9.34
N PRO A 178 15.66 16.32 8.88
CA PRO A 178 15.09 15.11 9.48
C PRO A 178 16.12 14.03 9.82
N CYS A 179 17.08 13.82 8.92
CA CYS A 179 18.18 12.88 9.07
C CYS A 179 19.50 13.59 8.79
N ALA A 180 20.54 13.24 9.56
CA ALA A 180 21.86 13.82 9.39
C ALA A 180 22.46 13.45 8.01
N VAL A 181 23.25 14.36 7.45
CA VAL A 181 23.87 14.22 6.11
C VAL A 181 25.37 14.40 6.23
N TYR A 182 26.15 13.50 5.64
CA TYR A 182 27.60 13.55 5.71
C TYR A 182 28.14 14.75 4.92
N LYS A 183 28.60 15.77 5.66
CA LYS A 183 28.91 17.10 5.11
C LYS A 183 30.02 17.10 4.05
N LYS A 184 30.96 16.15 4.13
CA LYS A 184 32.06 16.07 3.15
C LYS A 184 31.60 15.57 1.78
N LEU A 185 30.44 14.90 1.71
CA LEU A 185 29.84 14.47 0.45
C LEU A 185 28.86 15.53 -0.08
N VAL A 186 28.05 16.11 0.80
CA VAL A 186 27.05 17.13 0.47
C VAL A 186 27.18 18.27 1.46
N ASN A 187 27.59 19.46 0.98
CA ASN A 187 27.78 20.64 1.82
C ASN A 187 26.44 21.27 2.23
N VAL A 188 25.80 20.70 3.25
CA VAL A 188 24.50 21.19 3.78
C VAL A 188 24.62 22.47 4.61
N ASP A 189 25.82 23.05 4.72
CA ASP A 189 26.04 24.35 5.36
C ASP A 189 25.76 25.53 4.41
N GLU A 190 25.49 25.24 3.13
CA GLU A 190 24.94 26.18 2.15
C GLU A 190 23.41 26.12 2.17
N ILE A 191 22.76 27.30 2.24
CA ILE A 191 21.30 27.46 2.24
C ILE A 191 20.63 26.66 1.10
N PRO A 192 21.01 26.81 -0.19
CA PRO A 192 20.33 26.10 -1.28
C PRO A 192 20.48 24.57 -1.17
N THR A 193 21.62 24.09 -0.69
CA THR A 193 21.88 22.65 -0.52
C THR A 193 21.11 22.08 0.67
N ASN A 194 20.99 22.83 1.76
CA ASN A 194 20.19 22.47 2.92
C ASN A 194 18.70 22.34 2.55
N GLU A 195 18.14 23.33 1.87
CA GLU A 195 16.75 23.31 1.41
C GLU A 195 16.48 22.15 0.44
N PHE A 196 17.39 21.93 -0.52
CA PHE A 196 17.28 20.81 -1.46
C PHE A 196 17.30 19.46 -0.73
N MET A 197 18.23 19.26 0.21
CA MET A 197 18.31 18.02 0.98
C MET A 197 17.11 17.81 1.88
N LEU A 198 16.56 18.87 2.47
CA LEU A 198 15.31 18.81 3.24
C LEU A 198 14.16 18.30 2.37
N LEU A 199 13.95 18.91 1.20
CA LEU A 199 12.91 18.50 0.25
C LEU A 199 13.12 17.06 -0.22
N LEU A 200 14.37 16.67 -0.50
CA LEU A 200 14.72 15.32 -0.93
C LEU A 200 14.43 14.28 0.15
N GLN A 201 14.75 14.57 1.42
CA GLN A 201 14.45 13.68 2.55
C GLN A 201 12.94 13.55 2.79
N ILE A 202 12.19 14.65 2.73
CA ILE A 202 10.73 14.63 2.84
C ILE A 202 10.14 13.78 1.72
N TRP A 203 10.54 14.05 0.47
CA TRP A 203 10.03 13.33 -0.70
C TRP A 203 10.36 11.83 -0.66
N SER A 204 11.59 11.49 -0.29
CA SER A 204 12.01 10.09 -0.11
C SER A 204 11.18 9.37 0.94
N THR A 205 10.85 10.04 2.05
CA THR A 205 10.03 9.46 3.11
C THR A 205 8.57 9.29 2.67
N VAL A 206 8.03 10.21 1.85
CA VAL A 206 6.71 10.03 1.22
C VAL A 206 6.72 8.81 0.30
N ILE A 207 7.72 8.67 -0.58
CA ILE A 207 7.86 7.49 -1.45
C ILE A 207 7.95 6.21 -0.61
N ALA A 208 8.79 6.21 0.43
CA ALA A 208 8.98 5.10 1.35
C ALA A 208 7.69 4.69 2.08
N ASN A 209 6.84 5.65 2.41
CA ASN A 209 5.53 5.38 3.01
C ASN A 209 4.55 4.77 2.03
N PHE A 210 4.53 5.23 0.77
CA PHE A 210 3.62 4.70 -0.24
C PHE A 210 3.87 3.20 -0.49
N SER A 211 5.13 2.73 -0.45
CA SER A 211 5.43 1.29 -0.55
C SER A 211 4.87 0.50 0.63
N THR A 212 5.10 0.98 1.85
CA THR A 212 4.62 0.35 3.09
C THR A 212 3.09 0.34 3.16
N ILE A 213 2.44 1.48 2.88
CA ILE A 213 0.98 1.59 2.80
C ILE A 213 0.44 0.63 1.73
N GLY A 214 1.11 0.54 0.57
CA GLY A 214 0.72 -0.36 -0.52
C GLY A 214 0.67 -1.84 -0.12
N ILE A 215 1.66 -2.32 0.66
CA ILE A 215 1.65 -3.69 1.19
C ILE A 215 0.49 -3.89 2.16
N PHE A 216 0.35 -3.00 3.16
CA PHE A 216 -0.69 -3.12 4.18
C PHE A 216 -2.09 -2.99 3.58
N SER A 217 -2.27 -2.10 2.60
CA SER A 217 -3.55 -1.91 1.93
C SER A 217 -3.92 -3.13 1.08
N LEU A 218 -2.95 -3.74 0.38
CA LEU A 218 -3.18 -4.99 -0.34
C LEU A 218 -3.58 -6.10 0.61
N ALA A 219 -2.83 -6.29 1.71
CA ALA A 219 -3.14 -7.29 2.72
C ALA A 219 -4.55 -7.09 3.30
N ALA A 220 -4.89 -5.86 3.72
CA ALA A 220 -6.20 -5.53 4.28
C ALA A 220 -7.35 -5.83 3.31
N VAL A 221 -7.21 -5.44 2.03
CA VAL A 221 -8.25 -5.68 1.02
C VAL A 221 -8.36 -7.15 0.67
N LEU A 222 -7.25 -7.88 0.52
CA LEU A 222 -7.26 -9.30 0.19
C LEU A 222 -7.85 -10.13 1.33
N THR A 223 -7.42 -9.87 2.58
CA THR A 223 -7.99 -10.53 3.75
C THR A 223 -9.47 -10.22 3.90
N ALA A 224 -9.87 -8.96 3.74
CA ALA A 224 -11.29 -8.61 3.82
C ALA A 224 -12.10 -9.28 2.70
N HIS A 225 -11.59 -9.35 1.47
CA HIS A 225 -12.27 -10.05 0.37
C HIS A 225 -12.41 -11.55 0.66
N ALA A 226 -11.37 -12.20 1.16
CA ALA A 226 -11.41 -13.60 1.56
C ALA A 226 -12.42 -13.84 2.70
N CYS A 227 -12.42 -13.00 3.73
CA CYS A 227 -13.45 -13.04 4.78
C CYS A 227 -14.86 -12.84 4.21
N GLY A 228 -15.02 -11.97 3.21
CA GLY A 228 -16.27 -11.79 2.47
C GLY A 228 -16.74 -13.09 1.80
N GLN A 229 -15.86 -13.78 1.08
CA GLN A 229 -16.17 -15.07 0.46
C GLN A 229 -16.54 -16.12 1.50
N LEU A 230 -15.79 -16.22 2.61
CA LEU A 230 -16.08 -17.17 3.68
C LEU A 230 -17.44 -16.89 4.36
N ASN A 231 -17.79 -15.62 4.55
CA ASN A 231 -19.10 -15.25 5.10
C ASN A 231 -20.24 -15.66 4.15
N VAL A 232 -20.06 -15.49 2.83
CA VAL A 232 -21.05 -15.95 1.83
C VAL A 232 -21.18 -17.48 1.86
N ILE A 233 -20.06 -18.22 1.93
CA ILE A 233 -20.09 -19.68 2.04
C ILE A 233 -20.82 -20.11 3.33
N THR A 234 -20.56 -19.43 4.44
CA THR A 234 -21.22 -19.71 5.73
C THR A 234 -22.72 -19.47 5.64
N LEU A 235 -23.15 -18.41 4.94
CA LEU A 235 -24.55 -18.12 4.68
C LEU A 235 -25.22 -19.26 3.89
N TRP A 236 -24.57 -19.71 2.81
CA TRP A 236 -25.07 -20.82 1.98
C TRP A 236 -25.19 -22.14 2.75
N ILE A 237 -24.22 -22.46 3.61
CA ILE A 237 -24.29 -23.64 4.47
C ILE A 237 -25.49 -23.55 5.43
N ALA A 238 -25.72 -22.39 6.04
CA ALA A 238 -26.82 -22.18 6.97
C ALA A 238 -28.19 -22.33 6.27
N GLU A 239 -28.34 -21.75 5.08
CA GLU A 239 -29.53 -21.91 4.25
C GLU A 239 -29.77 -23.37 3.88
N PHE A 240 -28.74 -24.06 3.38
CA PHE A 240 -28.81 -25.47 3.02
C PHE A 240 -29.23 -26.38 4.19
N VAL A 241 -28.67 -26.15 5.38
CA VAL A 241 -29.04 -26.91 6.58
C VAL A 241 -30.48 -26.63 7.01
N ASN A 242 -30.96 -25.40 6.86
CA ASN A 242 -32.36 -25.06 7.16
C ASN A 242 -33.32 -25.68 6.13
N GLU A 243 -32.98 -25.61 4.84
CA GLU A 243 -33.78 -26.22 3.77
C GLU A 243 -33.88 -27.73 3.93
N THR A 244 -32.77 -28.42 4.22
CA THR A 244 -32.77 -29.89 4.44
C THR A 244 -33.51 -30.33 5.70
N ARG A 245 -33.65 -29.46 6.70
CA ARG A 245 -34.51 -29.70 7.88
C ARG A 245 -35.99 -29.55 7.55
N VAL A 246 -36.33 -28.67 6.61
CA VAL A 246 -37.72 -28.38 6.21
C VAL A 246 -38.20 -29.33 5.11
N GLU A 247 -37.34 -29.67 4.15
CA GLU A 247 -37.62 -30.55 3.02
C GLU A 247 -36.65 -31.75 3.02
N LYS A 248 -37.16 -32.98 3.20
CA LYS A 248 -36.39 -34.23 2.99
C LYS A 248 -36.08 -34.42 1.49
N LYS A 249 -35.23 -33.60 0.89
CA LYS A 249 -34.83 -33.70 -0.53
C LYS A 249 -33.44 -34.28 -0.74
N THR A 250 -33.36 -35.22 -1.67
CA THR A 250 -32.20 -36.06 -2.02
C THR A 250 -31.19 -35.36 -2.96
N GLY A 251 -31.29 -34.04 -3.17
CA GLY A 251 -30.47 -33.26 -4.11
C GLY A 251 -29.20 -32.61 -3.53
N GLY A 252 -28.87 -32.88 -2.26
CA GLY A 252 -27.88 -32.11 -1.50
C GLY A 252 -26.43 -32.18 -1.98
N PHE A 253 -26.05 -33.21 -2.75
CA PHE A 253 -24.66 -33.40 -3.19
C PHE A 253 -24.17 -32.32 -4.17
N ILE A 254 -25.05 -31.75 -4.99
CA ILE A 254 -24.67 -30.69 -5.96
C ILE A 254 -24.39 -29.37 -5.22
N GLN A 255 -25.25 -28.99 -4.26
CA GLN A 255 -25.03 -27.82 -3.41
C GLN A 255 -23.77 -27.97 -2.55
N ILE A 256 -23.51 -29.15 -1.98
CA ILE A 256 -22.27 -29.45 -1.26
C ILE A 256 -21.05 -29.30 -2.19
N GLY A 257 -21.13 -29.79 -3.42
CA GLY A 257 -20.07 -29.64 -4.43
C GLY A 257 -19.74 -28.17 -4.69
N VAL A 258 -20.75 -27.32 -4.88
CA VAL A 258 -20.58 -25.87 -5.10
C VAL A 258 -19.97 -25.18 -3.87
N ILE A 259 -20.40 -25.56 -2.66
CA ILE A 259 -19.85 -25.03 -1.39
C ILE A 259 -18.36 -25.40 -1.24
N VAL A 260 -18.02 -26.67 -1.47
CA VAL A 260 -16.64 -27.16 -1.39
C VAL A 260 -15.75 -26.51 -2.45
N GLU A 261 -16.23 -26.37 -3.69
CA GLU A 261 -15.49 -25.72 -4.76
C GLU A 261 -15.21 -24.25 -4.44
N ARG A 262 -16.22 -23.52 -3.94
CA ARG A 262 -16.05 -22.11 -3.55
C ARG A 262 -15.11 -21.95 -2.34
N HIS A 263 -15.17 -22.87 -1.37
CA HIS A 263 -14.22 -22.90 -0.25
C HIS A 263 -12.78 -23.15 -0.71
N LEU A 264 -12.56 -24.16 -1.56
CA LEU A 264 -11.25 -24.45 -2.13
C LEU A 264 -10.71 -23.30 -2.99
N ARG A 265 -11.58 -22.58 -3.70
CA ARG A 265 -11.19 -21.39 -4.47
C ARG A 265 -10.79 -20.22 -3.59
N THR A 266 -11.41 -20.06 -2.42
CA THR A 266 -11.07 -19.00 -1.45
C THR A 266 -9.69 -19.21 -0.79
N LEU A 267 -9.22 -20.46 -0.73
CA LEU A 267 -7.93 -20.85 -0.15
C LEU A 267 -6.74 -20.73 -1.12
N LYS A 268 -6.97 -20.45 -2.41
CA LYS A 268 -5.94 -20.36 -3.46
C LYS A 268 -5.56 -18.92 -3.79
#